data_AF-A0AAV4EXL2-F1
#
_entry.id   AF-A0AAV4EXL2-F1
#
_cell.length_a   1.000
_cell.length_b   1.000
_cell.length_c   1.000
_cell.angle_alpha   90.00
_cell.angle_beta   90.00
_cell.angle_gamma   90.00
#
_symmetry.space_group_name_H-M   'P 1'
#
loop_
_entity.id
_entity.type
_entity.pdbx_description
1 polymer ?
#
loop_
_entity_poly.entity_id
_entity_poly.type
_entity_poly.pdbx_seq_one_letter_code
_entity_poly.pdbx_strand_id
1 'polypeptide(L)'
;MGGAFTHNRLRGGDFTHNRLRGGEFTHNRLRGGEFVYNGLRGKGSIHNKLRGGEFTHNRLRVGEFTHNRLRGGEFTHNRLRGGEFTNNRLRVGEFTHNGIR
;
A
#
# COMPACT_ATOMS: atom_id res chain seq x y z
N MET A 1 6.07 -11.03 -14.59
CA MET A 1 5.96 -9.77 -15.35
C MET A 1 5.65 -8.65 -14.37
N GLY A 2 6.28 -7.50 -14.52
CA GLY A 2 5.96 -6.30 -13.75
C GLY A 2 4.95 -5.46 -14.52
N GLY A 3 3.99 -4.87 -13.80
CA GLY A 3 2.96 -4.00 -14.37
C GLY A 3 2.73 -2.81 -13.44
N ALA A 4 2.36 -1.67 -14.02
CA ALA A 4 1.88 -0.52 -13.30
C ALA A 4 0.35 -0.56 -13.28
N PHE A 5 -0.24 -0.51 -12.09
CA PHE A 5 -1.68 -0.54 -11.89
C PHE A 5 -2.15 0.80 -11.36
N THR A 6 -3.02 1.47 -12.12
CA THR A 6 -3.54 2.79 -11.73
C THR A 6 -5.04 2.74 -11.59
N HIS A 7 -5.52 3.10 -10.40
CA HIS A 7 -6.93 3.20 -10.09
C HIS A 7 -7.30 4.66 -9.77
N ASN A 8 -8.18 5.24 -10.58
CA ASN A 8 -8.50 6.66 -10.49
C ASN A 8 -9.53 7.00 -9.39
N ARG A 9 -10.57 6.17 -9.26
CA ARG A 9 -11.58 6.31 -8.23
C ARG A 9 -12.09 4.93 -7.85
N LEU A 10 -11.78 4.51 -6.64
CA LEU A 10 -12.29 3.28 -6.04
C LEU A 10 -13.07 3.61 -4.78
N ARG A 11 -14.15 2.88 -4.58
CA ARG A 11 -14.99 2.95 -3.38
C ARG A 11 -15.25 1.52 -2.92
N GLY A 12 -14.50 1.07 -1.92
CA GLY A 12 -14.51 -0.31 -1.47
C GLY A 12 -13.92 -1.29 -2.49
N GLY A 13 -14.06 -2.58 -2.16
CA GLY A 13 -13.55 -3.71 -2.94
C GLY A 13 -12.34 -4.37 -2.28
N ASP A 14 -12.19 -5.67 -2.53
CA ASP A 14 -11.13 -6.50 -1.96
C ASP A 14 -10.18 -6.92 -3.06
N PHE A 15 -8.92 -6.52 -2.93
CA PHE A 15 -7.92 -6.70 -3.96
C PHE A 15 -6.75 -7.49 -3.41
N THR A 16 -6.54 -8.69 -3.95
CA THR A 16 -5.39 -9.52 -3.59
C THR A 16 -4.42 -9.62 -4.77
N HIS A 17 -3.18 -9.23 -4.52
CA HIS A 17 -2.10 -9.29 -5.49
C HIS A 17 -1.00 -10.25 -5.02
N ASN A 18 -0.70 -11.26 -5.83
CA ASN A 18 0.24 -12.32 -5.49
C ASN A 18 1.51 -12.27 -6.37
N ARG A 19 2.68 -12.35 -5.73
CA ARG A 19 4.02 -12.58 -6.34
C ARG A 19 4.37 -11.59 -7.45
N LEU A 20 4.22 -10.30 -7.18
CA LEU A 20 4.52 -9.25 -8.14
C LEU A 20 6.00 -8.86 -8.12
N ARG A 21 6.61 -8.85 -9.30
CA ARG A 21 7.99 -8.39 -9.51
C ARG A 21 7.97 -7.14 -10.38
N GLY A 22 8.51 -6.03 -9.90
CA GLY A 22 8.49 -4.73 -10.59
C GLY A 22 7.13 -4.03 -10.58
N GLY A 23 6.22 -4.44 -9.69
CA GLY A 23 4.89 -3.83 -9.58
C GLY A 23 4.93 -2.42 -8.97
N GLU A 24 4.10 -1.53 -9.51
CA GLU A 24 3.83 -0.19 -8.99
C GLU A 24 2.32 0.03 -8.95
N PHE A 25 1.81 0.50 -7.81
CA PHE A 25 0.39 0.73 -7.61
C PHE A 25 0.11 2.21 -7.35
N THR A 26 -0.78 2.81 -8.12
CA THR A 26 -1.22 4.18 -7.89
C THR A 26 -2.73 4.24 -7.67
N HIS A 27 -3.14 4.74 -6.50
CA HIS A 27 -4.54 4.95 -6.15
C HIS A 27 -4.81 6.45 -5.94
N ASN A 28 -5.57 7.05 -6.85
CA ASN A 28 -5.79 8.50 -6.83
C ASN A 28 -6.84 8.95 -5.81
N ARG A 29 -7.97 8.25 -5.75
CA ARG A 29 -9.04 8.47 -4.79
C ARG A 29 -9.58 7.13 -4.34
N LEU A 30 -9.29 6.77 -3.10
CA LEU A 30 -9.71 5.53 -2.51
C LEU A 30 -10.52 5.81 -1.24
N ARG A 31 -11.68 5.17 -1.14
CA ARG A 31 -12.56 5.25 0.03
C ARG A 31 -12.91 3.83 0.48
N GLY A 32 -12.26 3.37 1.54
CA GLY A 32 -12.39 1.99 2.04
C GLY A 32 -11.91 0.93 1.06
N GLY A 33 -12.05 -0.34 1.45
CA GLY A 33 -11.58 -1.52 0.72
C GLY A 33 -10.42 -2.21 1.42
N GLU A 34 -10.23 -3.48 1.13
CA GLU A 34 -9.13 -4.30 1.64
C GLU A 34 -8.12 -4.59 0.53
N PHE A 35 -6.84 -4.38 0.81
CA PHE A 35 -5.77 -4.55 -0.17
C PHE A 35 -4.67 -5.42 0.42
N VAL A 36 -4.51 -6.62 -0.15
CA VAL A 36 -3.51 -7.59 0.31
C VAL A 36 -2.46 -7.81 -0.78
N TYR A 37 -1.20 -7.52 -0.44
CA TYR A 37 -0.05 -7.69 -1.31
C TYR A 37 0.88 -8.78 -0.76
N ASN A 38 0.86 -9.93 -1.43
CA ASN A 38 1.64 -11.11 -1.06
C ASN A 38 2.90 -11.21 -1.93
N GLY A 39 4.05 -10.79 -1.40
CA GLY A 39 5.32 -10.95 -2.12
C GLY A 39 5.50 -9.90 -3.21
N LEU A 40 5.62 -8.64 -2.79
CA LEU A 40 5.96 -7.53 -3.67
C LEU A 40 7.48 -7.33 -3.68
N ARG A 41 8.08 -7.40 -4.86
CA ARG A 41 9.49 -7.03 -5.09
C ARG A 41 9.53 -5.97 -6.16
N GLY A 42 9.59 -4.68 -5.84
CA GLY A 42 9.37 -3.65 -6.85
C GLY A 42 9.42 -2.21 -6.35
N LYS A 43 8.65 -1.34 -6.99
CA LYS A 43 8.69 0.11 -6.75
C LYS A 43 7.82 0.55 -5.58
N GLY A 44 6.74 -0.19 -5.26
CA GLY A 44 5.90 0.08 -4.09
C GLY A 44 4.50 0.60 -4.46
N SER A 45 3.94 1.50 -3.66
CA SER A 45 2.55 1.98 -3.82
C SER A 45 2.38 3.44 -3.44
N ILE A 46 1.58 4.17 -4.22
CA ILE A 46 1.27 5.59 -4.02
C ILE A 46 -0.25 5.76 -3.85
N HIS A 47 -0.65 6.40 -2.75
CA HIS A 47 -2.04 6.72 -2.43
C HIS A 47 -2.22 8.24 -2.29
N ASN A 48 -2.92 8.86 -3.24
CA ASN A 48 -3.04 10.32 -3.27
C ASN A 48 -4.09 10.88 -2.31
N LYS A 49 -5.27 10.27 -2.29
CA LYS A 49 -6.37 10.62 -1.36
C LYS A 49 -7.00 9.33 -0.86
N LEU A 50 -6.68 8.98 0.37
CA LEU A 50 -7.18 7.79 1.03
C LEU A 50 -8.10 8.17 2.20
N ARG A 51 -9.29 7.58 2.21
CA ARG A 51 -10.25 7.71 3.31
C ARG A 51 -10.67 6.32 3.80
N GLY A 52 -10.02 5.83 4.85
CA GLY A 52 -10.20 4.47 5.35
C GLY A 52 -9.68 3.41 4.39
N GLY A 53 -9.78 2.15 4.79
CA GLY A 53 -9.29 0.99 4.05
C GLY A 53 -8.14 0.30 4.80
N GLU A 54 -7.95 -0.97 4.49
CA GLU A 54 -6.99 -1.84 5.14
C GLU A 54 -5.97 -2.33 4.12
N PHE A 55 -4.68 -2.22 4.46
CA PHE A 55 -3.58 -2.53 3.57
C PHE A 55 -2.61 -3.47 4.25
N THR A 56 -2.53 -4.70 3.75
CA THR A 56 -1.64 -5.71 4.29
C THR A 56 -0.56 -6.08 3.29
N HIS A 57 0.71 -5.91 3.67
CA HIS A 57 1.87 -6.27 2.88
C HIS A 57 2.68 -7.37 3.59
N ASN A 58 2.63 -8.59 3.06
CA ASN A 58 3.17 -9.75 3.77
C ASN A 58 4.67 -9.98 3.56
N ARG A 59 5.19 -9.69 2.38
CA ARG A 59 6.61 -9.85 2.04
C ARG A 59 7.00 -8.78 1.04
N LEU A 60 7.81 -7.83 1.48
CA LEU A 60 8.22 -6.68 0.71
C LEU A 60 9.73 -6.66 0.58
N ARG A 61 10.22 -6.66 -0.66
CA ARG A 61 11.65 -6.59 -0.96
C ARG A 61 11.87 -5.45 -1.92
N VAL A 62 12.28 -4.31 -1.38
CA VAL A 62 12.36 -3.03 -2.11
C VAL A 62 10.97 -2.50 -2.48
N GLY A 63 10.72 -1.24 -2.10
CA GLY A 63 9.51 -0.49 -2.45
C GLY A 63 9.29 0.74 -1.58
N GLU A 64 8.70 1.77 -2.16
CA GLU A 64 8.33 3.03 -1.52
C GLU A 64 6.80 3.11 -1.38
N PHE A 65 6.35 3.47 -0.18
CA PHE A 65 4.92 3.61 0.14
C PHE A 65 4.64 5.05 0.49
N THR A 66 3.97 5.75 -0.43
CA THR A 66 3.67 7.17 -0.26
C THR A 66 2.17 7.40 -0.07
N HIS A 67 1.79 8.05 1.02
CA HIS A 67 0.41 8.49 1.27
C HIS A 67 0.35 10.02 1.36
N ASN A 68 -0.26 10.67 0.36
CA ASN A 68 -0.29 12.12 0.28
C ASN A 68 -1.35 12.76 1.17
N ARG A 69 -2.54 12.15 1.25
CA ARG A 69 -3.62 12.58 2.14
C ARG A 69 -4.33 11.36 2.68
N LEU A 70 -4.10 11.07 3.96
CA LEU A 70 -4.65 9.91 4.65
C LEU A 70 -5.63 10.38 5.74
N ARG A 71 -6.88 9.94 5.62
CA ARG A 71 -7.94 10.16 6.61
C ARG A 71 -8.56 8.83 7.02
N GLY A 72 -7.98 8.21 8.05
CA GLY A 72 -8.30 6.85 8.49
C GLY A 72 -7.67 5.79 7.58
N GLY A 73 -7.49 4.60 8.11
CA GLY A 73 -6.94 3.44 7.40
C GLY A 73 -5.89 2.71 8.24
N GLU A 74 -5.73 1.42 7.97
CA GLU A 74 -4.82 0.55 8.69
C GLU A 74 -3.80 -0.05 7.72
N PHE A 75 -2.54 -0.02 8.13
CA PHE A 75 -1.43 -0.48 7.30
C PHE A 75 -0.59 -1.48 8.09
N THR A 76 -0.63 -2.74 7.65
CA THR A 76 0.12 -3.83 8.27
C THR A 76 1.21 -4.31 7.33
N HIS A 77 2.45 -4.37 7.83
CA HIS A 77 3.61 -4.84 7.09
C HIS A 77 4.30 -5.97 7.88
N ASN A 78 4.38 -7.17 7.31
CA ASN A 78 4.82 -8.36 8.07
C ASN A 78 6.26 -8.84 7.82
N ARG A 79 6.87 -8.48 6.69
CA ARG A 79 8.30 -8.74 6.41
C ARG A 79 8.80 -7.70 5.43
N LEU A 80 9.47 -6.68 5.94
CA LEU A 80 10.04 -5.60 5.14
C LEU A 80 11.55 -5.77 5.02
N ARG A 81 12.07 -5.73 3.79
CA ARG A 81 13.50 -5.65 3.52
C ARG A 81 13.76 -4.52 2.53
N GLY A 82 14.28 -3.41 3.05
CA GLY A 82 14.68 -2.21 2.30
C GLY A 82 13.51 -1.47 1.64
N GLY A 83 12.61 -0.88 2.40
CA GLY A 83 11.53 -0.05 1.88
C GLY A 83 11.33 1.21 2.71
N GLU A 84 10.70 2.22 2.09
CA GLU A 84 10.48 3.53 2.72
C GLU A 84 8.98 3.83 2.81
N PHE A 85 8.58 4.52 3.89
CA PHE A 85 7.21 4.92 4.15
C PHE A 85 7.15 6.43 4.32
N THR A 86 6.42 7.09 3.43
CA THR A 86 6.27 8.55 3.43
C THR A 86 4.81 8.91 3.58
N ASN A 87 4.49 9.71 4.60
CA ASN A 87 3.14 10.19 4.86
C ASN A 87 3.13 11.72 4.93
N ASN A 88 2.55 12.38 3.93
CA ASN A 88 2.60 13.84 3.84
C ASN A 88 1.52 14.55 4.66
N ARG A 89 0.31 13.97 4.75
CA ARG A 89 -0.78 14.49 5.58
C ARG A 89 -1.57 13.34 6.18
N LEU A 90 -1.31 13.05 7.45
CA LEU A 90 -2.01 12.05 8.24
C LEU A 90 -2.96 12.75 9.22
N ARG A 91 -4.23 12.37 9.21
CA ARG A 91 -5.21 12.81 10.24
C ARG A 91 -5.49 11.73 11.27
N VAL A 92 -5.75 10.52 10.81
CA VAL A 92 -6.02 9.31 11.62
C VAL A 92 -5.50 8.14 10.79
N GLY A 93 -4.81 7.18 11.40
CA GLY A 93 -4.34 5.97 10.73
C GLY A 93 -3.36 5.21 11.60
N GLU A 94 -3.32 3.89 11.42
CA GLU A 94 -2.48 2.99 12.19
C GLU A 94 -1.48 2.29 11.26
N PHE A 95 -0.23 2.21 11.73
CA PHE A 95 0.86 1.58 11.00
C PHE A 95 1.51 0.51 11.89
N THR A 96 1.30 -0.74 11.52
CA THR A 96 1.84 -1.89 12.24
C THR A 96 2.94 -2.54 11.40
N HIS A 97 4.10 -2.73 12.01
CA HIS A 97 5.26 -3.35 11.37
C HIS A 97 5.69 -4.57 12.18
N ASN A 98 5.37 -5.75 11.69
CA ASN A 98 5.85 -7.00 12.24
C ASN A 98 7.11 -7.39 11.44
N GLY A 99 8.26 -7.54 12.09
CA GLY A 99 9.48 -8.03 11.43
C GLY A 99 10.15 -7.03 10.46
N ILE A 100 10.94 -6.12 11.02
CA ILE A 100 11.93 -5.31 10.31
C ILE A 100 13.27 -6.09 10.33
N ARG A 101 13.89 -6.30 9.18
CA ARG A 101 15.24 -6.89 9.07
C ARG A 101 16.11 -6.11 8.10
#